data_AF-A0A0G4L1B0-F1
#
_entry.id   AF-A0A0G4L1B0-F1
#
_cell.length_a   1.000
_cell.length_b   1.000
_cell.length_c   1.000
_cell.angle_alpha   90.00
_cell.angle_beta   90.00
_cell.angle_gamma   90.00
#
_symmetry.space_group_name_H-M   'P 1'
#
loop_
_entity.id
_entity.type
_entity.pdbx_description
1 polymer ?
#
loop_
_entity_poly.entity_id
_entity_poly.type
_entity_poly.pdbx_seq_one_letter_code
_entity_poly.pdbx_strand_id
1 'polypeptide(L)'
;MEYLRQHTTIPIPHIHNWGFTAESPQHFGRYIIMDYVEGTLLSKVLKKPTESDQEDMVLDPDVDNSMLDTIYRQVADYLLPLSQLSFTRIGAISKDGGTWSVTKRPLTYNMNELATVAGYPDDLFPTSTFDRAGDYFASVAHEHLIHLWTQRNLADDSEIAQARFIARHRFVQLTAKYCINDAGPFLLFCDDLRPSNMLVNPATFQITAVLDFELTNALPAQFSYDPPWWLLLSGPGLWLDRRGIEEFRDLYEPRMEQFLQALELVEGMRVSEEQALTGPPSVHPDA
;
A
#
# COMPACT_ATOMS: atom_id res chain seq x y z
N MET A 1 6.40 11.23 2.56
CA MET A 1 5.41 12.06 3.29
C MET A 1 5.32 13.49 2.78
N GLU A 2 6.41 14.28 2.75
CA GLU A 2 6.35 15.68 2.25
C GLU A 2 5.81 15.77 0.80
N TYR A 3 6.30 14.92 -0.11
CA TYR A 3 5.82 14.85 -1.49
C TYR A 3 4.31 14.61 -1.57
N LEU A 4 3.80 13.65 -0.79
CA LEU A 4 2.37 13.32 -0.76
C LEU A 4 1.53 14.52 -0.31
N ARG A 5 1.92 15.20 0.77
CA ARG A 5 1.23 16.41 1.26
C ARG A 5 1.18 17.55 0.23
N GLN A 6 2.15 17.61 -0.68
CA GLN A 6 2.20 18.62 -1.74
C GLN A 6 1.30 18.28 -2.94
N HIS A 7 0.98 17.00 -3.15
CA HIS A 7 0.33 16.53 -4.37
C HIS A 7 -0.97 15.76 -4.13
N THR A 8 -1.39 15.56 -2.88
CA THR A 8 -2.62 14.85 -2.54
C THR A 8 -3.38 15.54 -1.40
N THR A 9 -4.64 15.15 -1.23
CA THR A 9 -5.53 15.57 -0.13
C THR A 9 -5.47 14.62 1.07
N ILE A 10 -4.56 13.63 1.05
CA ILE A 10 -4.46 12.64 2.11
C ILE A 10 -4.11 13.34 3.43
N PRO A 11 -4.83 13.08 4.53
CA PRO A 11 -4.55 13.71 5.81
C PRO A 11 -3.29 13.09 6.43
N ILE A 12 -2.11 13.61 6.07
CA ILE A 12 -0.83 13.10 6.56
C ILE A 12 -0.33 14.03 7.68
N PRO A 13 0.03 13.54 8.88
CA PRO A 13 0.59 14.37 9.95
C PRO A 13 1.81 15.20 9.51
N HIS A 14 1.95 16.42 10.03
CA HIS A 14 3.10 17.26 9.70
C HIS A 14 4.34 16.75 10.42
N ILE A 15 5.44 16.55 9.68
CA ILE A 15 6.73 16.20 10.28
C ILE A 15 7.40 17.48 10.77
N HIS A 16 7.62 17.57 12.08
CA HIS A 16 8.34 18.68 12.71
C HIS A 16 9.86 18.49 12.64
N ASN A 17 10.32 17.25 12.82
CA ASN A 17 11.74 16.93 12.86
C ASN A 17 11.96 15.45 12.54
N TRP A 18 13.09 15.10 11.98
CA TRP A 18 13.54 13.73 11.78
C TRP A 18 15.07 13.73 11.79
N GLY A 19 15.68 12.61 12.12
CA GLY A 19 17.14 12.55 12.20
C GLY A 19 17.68 11.14 12.29
N PHE A 20 18.99 11.03 12.10
CA PHE A 20 19.72 9.79 12.27
C PHE A 20 20.13 9.56 13.72
N THR A 21 20.70 8.39 14.01
CA THR A 21 21.15 8.01 15.35
C THR A 21 22.05 9.05 16.01
N ALA A 22 22.92 9.72 15.25
CA ALA A 22 23.81 10.77 15.75
C ALA A 22 23.08 12.03 16.25
N GLU A 23 21.87 12.29 15.74
CA GLU A 23 21.05 13.46 16.05
C GLU A 23 20.01 13.13 17.13
N SER A 24 19.82 11.85 17.44
CA SER A 24 18.87 11.36 18.42
C SER A 24 19.36 11.60 19.85
N PRO A 25 18.52 12.09 20.77
CA PRO A 25 18.86 12.13 22.19
C PRO A 25 19.30 10.73 22.66
N GLN A 26 20.49 10.66 23.26
CA GLN A 26 21.08 9.41 23.77
C GLN A 26 21.40 8.35 22.69
N HIS A 27 21.39 8.71 21.40
CA HIS A 27 21.74 7.81 20.28
C HIS A 27 20.85 6.56 20.16
N PHE A 28 19.56 6.68 20.46
CA PHE A 28 18.64 5.52 20.44
C PHE A 28 18.32 4.97 19.04
N GLY A 29 18.57 5.74 18.00
CA GLY A 29 18.29 5.33 16.62
C GLY A 29 17.78 6.48 15.77
N ARG A 30 17.34 6.14 14.55
CA ARG A 30 16.64 7.09 13.67
C ARG A 30 15.29 7.45 14.28
N TYR A 31 14.84 8.68 14.07
CA TYR A 31 13.57 9.15 14.61
C TYR A 31 12.82 10.05 13.64
N ILE A 32 11.50 10.12 13.83
CA ILE A 32 10.61 11.10 13.22
C ILE A 32 9.70 11.65 14.33
N ILE A 33 9.56 12.96 14.39
CA ILE A 33 8.64 13.70 15.27
C ILE A 33 7.63 14.39 14.36
N MET A 34 6.35 14.13 14.60
CA MET A 34 5.24 14.64 13.79
C MET A 34 4.05 15.04 14.66
N ASP A 35 3.03 15.68 14.07
CA ASP A 35 1.79 16.02 14.75
C ASP A 35 1.19 14.79 15.46
N TYR A 36 0.73 14.99 16.68
CA TYR A 36 -0.19 14.04 17.32
C TYR A 36 -1.60 14.26 16.74
N VAL A 37 -2.21 13.20 16.23
CA VAL A 37 -3.58 13.24 15.70
C VAL A 37 -4.48 12.36 16.56
N GLU A 38 -5.57 12.94 17.06
CA GLU A 38 -6.58 12.21 17.80
C GLU A 38 -7.48 11.41 16.85
N GLY A 39 -7.78 10.16 17.22
CA GLY A 39 -8.69 9.30 16.48
C GLY A 39 -8.63 7.85 16.93
N THR A 40 -9.55 7.06 16.39
CA THR A 40 -9.59 5.60 16.58
C THR A 40 -9.01 4.92 15.36
N LEU A 41 -8.22 3.85 15.53
CA LEU A 41 -7.75 3.05 14.41
C LEU A 41 -8.93 2.50 13.61
N LEU A 42 -8.93 2.73 12.29
CA LEU A 42 -10.00 2.27 11.40
C LEU A 42 -10.12 0.75 11.42
N SER A 43 -9.00 0.03 11.50
CA SER A 43 -9.02 -1.43 11.65
C SER A 43 -9.77 -1.88 12.90
N LYS A 44 -9.70 -1.15 14.02
CA LYS A 44 -10.45 -1.48 15.24
C LYS A 44 -11.94 -1.22 15.09
N VAL A 45 -12.33 -0.19 14.34
CA VAL A 45 -13.73 0.13 14.06
C VAL A 45 -14.36 -0.93 13.16
N LEU A 46 -13.60 -1.44 12.18
CA LEU A 46 -14.07 -2.41 11.20
C LEU A 46 -13.95 -3.88 11.65
N LYS A 47 -13.13 -4.16 12.66
CA LYS A 47 -12.88 -5.52 13.13
C LYS A 47 -14.15 -6.12 13.70
N LYS A 48 -14.40 -7.39 13.38
CA LYS A 48 -15.41 -8.21 14.05
C LYS A 48 -15.26 -8.13 15.58
N PRO A 49 -16.33 -7.87 16.34
CA PRO A 49 -16.29 -7.94 17.79
C PRO A 49 -15.90 -9.35 18.25
N THR A 50 -14.88 -9.45 19.10
CA THR A 50 -14.39 -10.72 19.66
C THR A 50 -14.24 -10.59 21.18
N GLU A 51 -14.38 -11.71 21.91
CA GLU A 51 -14.21 -11.71 23.38
C GLU A 51 -12.73 -11.49 23.79
N SER A 52 -11.80 -11.75 22.87
CA SER A 52 -10.36 -11.56 23.05
C SER A 52 -9.77 -10.69 21.94
N ASP A 53 -8.89 -9.76 22.32
CA ASP A 53 -8.10 -8.96 21.38
C ASP A 53 -7.09 -9.79 20.58
N GLN A 54 -6.84 -11.06 20.97
CA GLN A 54 -5.89 -11.95 20.30
C GLN A 54 -6.46 -12.65 19.05
N GLU A 55 -7.75 -12.48 18.75
CA GLU A 55 -8.33 -13.04 17.53
C GLU A 55 -7.91 -12.27 16.27
N ASP A 56 -7.90 -12.97 15.14
CA ASP A 56 -7.51 -12.45 13.84
C ASP A 56 -8.22 -11.14 13.49
N MET A 57 -7.52 -10.25 12.79
CA MET A 57 -8.08 -8.98 12.33
C MET A 57 -8.93 -9.21 11.07
N VAL A 58 -10.15 -9.68 11.27
CA VAL A 58 -11.13 -9.97 10.21
C VAL A 58 -12.23 -8.91 10.22
N LEU A 59 -12.69 -8.49 9.03
CA LEU A 59 -13.83 -7.59 8.87
C LEU A 59 -15.08 -8.17 9.55
N ASP A 60 -15.82 -7.33 10.28
CA ASP A 60 -17.12 -7.72 10.81
C ASP A 60 -18.09 -8.10 9.67
N PRO A 61 -18.60 -9.36 9.61
CA PRO A 61 -19.57 -9.74 8.58
C PRO A 61 -20.86 -8.91 8.65
N ASP A 62 -21.19 -8.40 9.84
CA ASP A 62 -22.38 -7.60 10.10
C ASP A 62 -22.09 -6.08 10.06
N VAL A 63 -20.91 -5.68 9.55
CA VAL A 63 -20.55 -4.26 9.39
C VAL A 63 -21.60 -3.53 8.56
N ASP A 64 -21.96 -2.33 9.01
CA ASP A 64 -22.88 -1.46 8.29
C ASP A 64 -22.31 -1.07 6.92
N ASN A 65 -23.01 -1.46 5.85
CA ASN A 65 -22.60 -1.13 4.49
C ASN A 65 -22.49 0.38 4.25
N SER A 66 -23.32 1.21 4.89
CA SER A 66 -23.26 2.67 4.73
C SER A 66 -22.00 3.27 5.38
N MET A 67 -21.51 2.63 6.45
CA MET A 67 -20.22 2.97 7.06
C MET A 67 -19.08 2.63 6.10
N LEU A 68 -19.10 1.42 5.51
CA LEU A 68 -18.11 1.03 4.50
C LEU A 68 -18.13 1.95 3.28
N ASP A 69 -19.31 2.32 2.77
CA ASP A 69 -19.42 3.27 1.65
C ASP A 69 -18.74 4.60 1.97
N THR A 70 -18.91 5.08 3.21
CA THR A 70 -18.28 6.33 3.68
C THR A 70 -16.75 6.21 3.75
N ILE A 71 -16.24 5.07 4.18
CA ILE A 71 -14.80 4.80 4.29
C ILE A 71 -14.20 4.59 2.90
N TYR A 72 -14.79 3.72 2.07
CA TYR A 72 -14.30 3.39 0.74
C TYR A 72 -14.28 4.61 -0.18
N ARG A 73 -15.29 5.49 -0.09
CA ARG A 73 -15.27 6.76 -0.83
C ARG A 73 -14.07 7.64 -0.46
N GLN A 74 -13.72 7.75 0.82
CA GLN A 74 -12.56 8.53 1.25
C GLN A 74 -11.25 7.88 0.79
N VAL A 75 -11.14 6.55 0.92
CA VAL A 75 -9.95 5.81 0.46
C VAL A 75 -9.79 5.90 -1.05
N ALA A 76 -10.87 5.82 -1.82
CA ALA A 76 -10.87 6.02 -3.26
C ALA A 76 -10.41 7.45 -3.63
N ASP A 77 -10.88 8.47 -2.91
CA ASP A 77 -10.43 9.86 -3.07
C ASP A 77 -8.94 10.07 -2.78
N TYR A 78 -8.34 9.21 -1.96
CA TYR A 78 -6.90 9.20 -1.67
C TYR A 78 -6.08 8.42 -2.71
N LEU A 79 -6.58 7.26 -3.13
CA LEU A 79 -5.92 6.38 -4.08
C LEU A 79 -5.89 6.97 -5.50
N LEU A 80 -6.92 7.70 -5.90
CA LEU A 80 -7.00 8.28 -7.25
C LEU A 80 -5.90 9.34 -7.52
N PRO A 81 -5.65 10.36 -6.67
CA PRO A 81 -4.47 11.21 -6.80
C PRO A 81 -3.17 10.43 -6.74
N LEU A 82 -3.08 9.44 -5.85
CA LEU A 82 -1.85 8.65 -5.65
C LEU A 82 -1.47 7.90 -6.93
N SER A 83 -2.45 7.33 -7.64
CA SER A 83 -2.25 6.63 -8.92
C SER A 83 -1.87 7.56 -10.08
N GLN A 84 -1.95 8.88 -9.90
CA GLN A 84 -1.50 9.87 -10.88
C GLN A 84 -0.06 10.35 -10.62
N LEU A 85 0.52 10.04 -9.46
CA LEU A 85 1.89 10.42 -9.10
C LEU A 85 2.90 9.50 -9.80
N SER A 86 3.24 9.85 -11.03
CA SER A 86 4.12 9.07 -11.90
C SER A 86 5.59 9.50 -11.84
N PHE A 87 6.47 8.52 -12.05
CA PHE A 87 7.92 8.68 -12.13
C PHE A 87 8.48 7.88 -13.30
N THR A 88 9.71 8.21 -13.70
CA THR A 88 10.38 7.59 -14.85
C THR A 88 11.16 6.32 -14.52
N ARG A 89 11.33 5.99 -13.23
CA ARG A 89 12.08 4.83 -12.74
C ARG A 89 11.37 4.20 -11.54
N ILE A 90 11.71 2.95 -11.26
CA ILE A 90 11.29 2.23 -10.05
C ILE A 90 12.30 2.48 -8.93
N GLY A 91 11.81 2.83 -7.74
CA GLY A 91 12.64 3.02 -6.55
C GLY A 91 12.12 4.07 -5.58
N ALA A 92 12.93 4.37 -4.57
CA ALA A 92 12.59 5.37 -3.56
C ALA A 92 12.82 6.79 -4.11
N ILE A 93 11.86 7.67 -3.78
CA ILE A 93 11.90 9.08 -4.18
C ILE A 93 12.76 9.90 -3.22
N SER A 94 13.38 10.95 -3.74
CA SER A 94 14.16 11.92 -2.98
C SER A 94 13.95 13.32 -3.54
N LYS A 95 14.14 14.33 -2.71
CA LYS A 95 14.10 15.74 -3.11
C LYS A 95 15.53 16.26 -3.25
N ASP A 96 15.85 16.80 -4.43
CA ASP A 96 17.10 17.53 -4.68
C ASP A 96 16.79 18.89 -5.29
N GLY A 97 17.34 19.97 -4.75
CA GLY A 97 17.12 21.33 -5.24
C GLY A 97 15.64 21.78 -5.34
N GLY A 98 14.71 21.11 -4.63
CA GLY A 98 13.28 21.35 -4.74
C GLY A 98 12.53 20.37 -5.65
N THR A 99 13.24 19.61 -6.47
CA THR A 99 12.68 18.67 -7.45
C THR A 99 12.63 17.25 -6.88
N TRP A 100 11.49 16.59 -7.04
CA TRP A 100 11.30 15.20 -6.64
C TRP A 100 11.67 14.26 -7.78
N SER A 101 12.48 13.25 -7.50
CA SER A 101 12.86 12.23 -8.47
C SER A 101 13.21 10.90 -7.78
N VAL A 102 13.20 9.80 -8.54
CA VAL A 102 13.59 8.47 -8.06
C VAL A 102 15.11 8.32 -8.21
N THR A 103 15.84 8.34 -7.10
CA THR A 103 17.32 8.30 -7.11
C THR A 103 17.92 7.14 -6.32
N LYS A 104 17.11 6.39 -5.56
CA LYS A 104 17.56 5.31 -4.70
C LYS A 104 16.82 4.02 -5.03
N ARG A 105 17.43 2.89 -4.67
CA ARG A 105 16.81 1.56 -4.77
C ARG A 105 15.42 1.54 -4.13
N PRO A 106 14.51 0.66 -4.57
CA PRO A 106 13.29 0.41 -3.82
C PRO A 106 13.64 -0.10 -2.42
N LEU A 107 12.85 0.30 -1.44
CA LEU A 107 12.89 -0.23 -0.07
C LEU A 107 11.49 -0.73 0.27
N THR A 108 11.29 -2.05 0.35
CA THR A 108 9.97 -2.64 0.58
C THR A 108 9.90 -3.31 1.95
N TYR A 109 8.68 -3.50 2.47
CA TYR A 109 8.45 -4.26 3.71
C TYR A 109 9.04 -5.66 3.62
N ASN A 110 8.85 -6.35 2.48
CA ASN A 110 9.45 -7.66 2.26
C ASN A 110 10.99 -7.64 2.36
N MET A 111 11.66 -6.63 1.81
CA MET A 111 13.11 -6.51 1.97
C MET A 111 13.52 -6.30 3.44
N ASN A 112 12.75 -5.50 4.19
CA ASN A 112 12.98 -5.31 5.62
C ASN A 112 12.84 -6.61 6.42
N GLU A 113 11.79 -7.39 6.17
CA GLU A 113 11.60 -8.70 6.81
C GLU A 113 12.73 -9.67 6.43
N LEU A 114 13.13 -9.72 5.16
CA LEU A 114 14.23 -10.57 4.72
C LEU A 114 15.54 -10.25 5.46
N ALA A 115 15.86 -8.95 5.59
CA ALA A 115 17.07 -8.50 6.26
C ALA A 115 17.05 -8.74 7.78
N THR A 116 15.90 -8.53 8.43
CA THR A 116 15.81 -8.52 9.89
C THR A 116 15.49 -9.88 10.52
N VAL A 117 14.68 -10.72 9.84
CA VAL A 117 14.20 -11.99 10.41
C VAL A 117 14.61 -13.23 9.63
N ALA A 118 14.94 -13.10 8.34
CA ALA A 118 15.17 -14.26 7.46
C ALA A 118 16.64 -14.61 7.20
N GLY A 119 17.58 -13.86 7.79
CA GLY A 119 19.02 -14.05 7.58
C GLY A 119 19.44 -13.85 6.12
N TYR A 120 18.71 -13.01 5.38
CA TYR A 120 19.01 -12.71 3.99
C TYR A 120 20.28 -11.85 3.89
N PRO A 121 21.24 -12.15 2.99
CA PRO A 121 22.46 -11.36 2.84
C PRO A 121 22.20 -9.96 2.26
N ASP A 122 22.60 -8.92 2.99
CA ASP A 122 22.36 -7.52 2.62
C ASP A 122 22.97 -7.11 1.27
N ASP A 123 24.08 -7.76 0.88
CA ASP A 123 24.82 -7.49 -0.35
C ASP A 123 24.13 -8.05 -1.61
N LEU A 124 23.10 -8.89 -1.44
CA LEU A 124 22.31 -9.44 -2.54
C LEU A 124 21.06 -8.60 -2.87
N PHE A 125 20.70 -7.63 -2.02
CA PHE A 125 19.65 -6.69 -2.37
C PHE A 125 20.06 -5.76 -3.52
N PRO A 126 19.10 -5.26 -4.31
CA PRO A 126 19.37 -4.20 -5.28
C PRO A 126 20.09 -3.02 -4.64
N THR A 127 20.99 -2.40 -5.39
CA THR A 127 21.71 -1.19 -4.94
C THR A 127 21.31 0.06 -5.72
N SER A 128 20.57 -0.11 -6.82
CA SER A 128 20.10 0.96 -7.69
C SER A 128 18.60 0.87 -7.97
N THR A 129 18.08 1.92 -8.58
CA THR A 129 16.73 1.98 -9.19
C THR A 129 16.62 1.01 -10.39
N PHE A 130 15.41 0.71 -10.84
CA PHE A 130 15.15 -0.04 -12.06
C PHE A 130 14.52 0.82 -13.16
N ASP A 131 14.86 0.52 -14.43
CA ASP A 131 14.30 1.16 -15.63
C ASP A 131 13.09 0.41 -16.22
N ARG A 132 12.90 -0.84 -15.78
CA ARG A 132 11.99 -1.81 -16.35
C ARG A 132 11.27 -2.58 -15.25
N ALA A 133 9.97 -2.80 -15.41
CA ALA A 133 9.18 -3.60 -14.46
C ALA A 133 9.61 -5.07 -14.43
N GLY A 134 9.98 -5.63 -15.58
CA GLY A 134 10.50 -6.99 -15.71
C GLY A 134 11.78 -7.21 -14.91
N ASP A 135 12.72 -6.25 -14.96
CA ASP A 135 13.96 -6.32 -14.16
C ASP A 135 13.67 -6.26 -12.66
N TYR A 136 12.72 -5.41 -12.25
CA TYR A 136 12.26 -5.35 -10.86
C TYR A 136 11.62 -6.68 -10.42
N PHE A 137 10.71 -7.25 -11.22
CA PHE A 137 10.08 -8.54 -10.90
C PHE A 137 11.07 -9.68 -10.87
N ALA A 138 12.06 -9.69 -11.78
CA ALA A 138 13.15 -10.66 -11.76
C ALA A 138 13.97 -10.55 -10.47
N SER A 139 14.24 -9.33 -10.00
CA SER A 139 14.90 -9.08 -8.71
C SER A 139 14.11 -9.65 -7.54
N VAL A 140 12.82 -9.34 -7.43
CA VAL A 140 11.94 -9.87 -6.37
C VAL A 140 11.86 -11.40 -6.42
N ALA A 141 11.76 -11.97 -7.63
CA ALA A 141 11.77 -13.43 -7.80
C ALA A 141 13.09 -14.06 -7.35
N HIS A 142 14.22 -13.40 -7.61
CA HIS A 142 15.53 -13.84 -7.15
C HIS A 142 15.68 -13.75 -5.63
N GLU A 143 15.17 -12.68 -5.00
CA GLU A 143 15.08 -12.57 -3.54
C GLU A 143 14.33 -13.76 -2.94
N HIS A 144 13.18 -14.14 -3.50
CA HIS A 144 12.46 -15.34 -3.07
C HIS A 144 13.27 -16.62 -3.25
N LEU A 145 14.00 -16.81 -4.36
CA LEU A 145 14.82 -18.00 -4.54
C LEU A 145 15.97 -18.08 -3.53
N ILE A 146 16.67 -16.98 -3.27
CA ILE A 146 17.74 -16.93 -2.26
C ILE A 146 17.17 -17.24 -0.87
N HIS A 147 16.01 -16.65 -0.55
CA HIS A 147 15.35 -16.85 0.74
C HIS A 147 15.02 -18.31 1.05
N LEU A 148 14.84 -19.18 0.04
CA LEU A 148 14.67 -20.63 0.25
C LEU A 148 15.88 -21.26 0.95
N TRP A 149 17.07 -20.73 0.68
CA TRP A 149 18.34 -21.28 1.15
C TRP A 149 18.83 -20.60 2.42
N THR A 150 18.51 -19.32 2.61
CA THR A 150 19.02 -18.53 3.75
C THR A 150 18.22 -18.77 5.02
N GLN A 151 16.90 -18.93 4.93
CA GLN A 151 16.06 -19.21 6.10
C GLN A 151 15.90 -20.73 6.31
N ARG A 152 16.75 -21.32 7.17
CA ARG A 152 16.76 -22.79 7.39
C ARG A 152 15.49 -23.35 8.02
N ASN A 153 14.80 -22.55 8.81
CA ASN A 153 13.50 -22.89 9.43
C ASN A 153 12.34 -22.36 8.59
N LEU A 154 12.52 -22.22 7.26
CA LEU A 154 11.47 -21.68 6.42
C LEU A 154 10.22 -22.56 6.50
N ALA A 155 10.35 -23.89 6.53
CA ALA A 155 9.25 -24.86 6.54
C ALA A 155 9.32 -25.83 7.74
N ASP A 156 8.14 -26.23 8.22
CA ASP A 156 7.99 -27.14 9.36
C ASP A 156 8.13 -28.62 8.95
N ASP A 157 7.80 -28.94 7.70
CA ASP A 157 7.90 -30.29 7.14
C ASP A 157 8.30 -30.30 5.65
N SER A 158 8.49 -31.50 5.10
CA SER A 158 8.91 -31.71 3.72
C SER A 158 7.86 -31.33 2.68
N GLU A 159 6.57 -31.42 3.00
CA GLU A 159 5.48 -31.08 2.10
C GLU A 159 5.41 -29.56 1.91
N ILE A 160 5.44 -28.81 3.02
CA ILE A 160 5.51 -27.34 3.01
C ILE A 160 6.79 -26.88 2.31
N ALA A 161 7.93 -27.54 2.56
CA ALA A 161 9.19 -27.22 1.89
C ALA A 161 9.07 -27.41 0.36
N GLN A 162 8.50 -28.53 -0.09
CA GLN A 162 8.27 -28.81 -1.50
C GLN A 162 7.31 -27.79 -2.13
N ALA A 163 6.20 -27.47 -1.46
CA ALA A 163 5.23 -26.50 -1.94
C ALA A 163 5.85 -25.10 -2.12
N ARG A 164 6.63 -24.63 -1.14
CA ARG A 164 7.34 -23.34 -1.22
C ARG A 164 8.41 -23.33 -2.31
N PHE A 165 9.16 -24.42 -2.45
CA PHE A 165 10.13 -24.57 -3.53
C PHE A 165 9.45 -24.45 -4.90
N ILE A 166 8.38 -25.20 -5.13
CA ILE A 166 7.61 -25.15 -6.38
C ILE A 166 7.05 -23.75 -6.60
N ALA A 167 6.38 -23.15 -5.61
CA ALA A 167 5.76 -21.84 -5.72
C ALA A 167 6.75 -20.75 -6.16
N ARG A 168 7.95 -20.71 -5.55
CA ARG A 168 8.97 -19.68 -5.88
C ARG A 168 9.59 -19.90 -7.26
N HIS A 169 9.82 -21.14 -7.68
CA HIS A 169 10.29 -21.42 -9.04
C HIS A 169 9.22 -21.12 -10.08
N ARG A 170 7.95 -21.36 -9.77
CA ARG A 170 6.82 -20.95 -10.63
C ARG A 170 6.71 -19.44 -10.70
N PHE A 171 6.88 -18.72 -9.59
CA PHE A 171 6.85 -17.27 -9.58
C PHE A 171 7.85 -16.67 -10.59
N VAL A 172 9.09 -17.16 -10.60
CA VAL A 172 10.12 -16.74 -11.58
C VAL A 172 9.64 -16.91 -13.02
N GLN A 173 9.05 -18.08 -13.34
CA GLN A 173 8.54 -18.38 -14.69
C GLN A 173 7.35 -17.50 -15.08
N LEU A 174 6.60 -16.99 -14.11
CA LEU A 174 5.40 -16.19 -14.31
C LEU A 174 5.69 -14.69 -14.40
N THR A 175 6.84 -14.21 -13.89
CA THR A 175 7.20 -12.77 -13.93
C THR A 175 7.04 -12.14 -15.31
N ALA A 176 7.60 -12.77 -16.35
CA ALA A 176 7.50 -12.28 -17.73
C ALA A 176 6.07 -12.33 -18.29
N LYS A 177 5.25 -13.28 -17.85
CA LYS A 177 3.86 -13.44 -18.31
C LYS A 177 2.95 -12.34 -17.74
N TYR A 178 3.19 -11.93 -16.50
CA TYR A 178 2.36 -10.95 -15.79
C TYR A 178 3.00 -9.56 -15.71
N CYS A 179 4.07 -9.32 -16.45
CA CYS A 179 4.60 -7.99 -16.67
C CYS A 179 3.78 -7.30 -17.76
N ILE A 180 2.88 -6.41 -17.38
CA ILE A 180 1.93 -5.78 -18.33
C ILE A 180 2.60 -4.64 -19.10
N ASN A 181 3.33 -3.77 -18.41
CA ASN A 181 3.94 -2.57 -18.97
C ASN A 181 5.39 -2.43 -18.51
N ASP A 182 6.30 -3.04 -19.27
CA ASP A 182 7.71 -3.14 -18.85
C ASP A 182 8.39 -1.77 -18.74
N ALA A 183 8.08 -0.84 -19.64
CA ALA A 183 8.66 0.51 -19.65
C ALA A 183 7.92 1.52 -18.75
N GLY A 184 6.96 1.07 -17.94
CA GLY A 184 6.11 1.94 -17.11
C GLY A 184 4.74 2.26 -17.75
N PRO A 185 3.93 3.10 -17.11
CA PRO A 185 4.32 4.06 -16.07
C PRO A 185 4.73 3.40 -14.74
N PHE A 186 5.51 4.13 -13.95
CA PHE A 186 5.80 3.77 -12.56
C PHE A 186 5.10 4.76 -11.65
N LEU A 187 4.24 4.26 -10.78
CA LEU A 187 3.37 5.05 -9.92
C LEU A 187 3.84 4.94 -8.48
N LEU A 188 3.62 6.00 -7.70
CA LEU A 188 3.86 5.94 -6.28
C LEU A 188 2.88 4.95 -5.64
N PHE A 189 3.42 3.96 -4.93
CA PHE A 189 2.64 2.88 -4.31
C PHE A 189 3.11 2.65 -2.88
N CYS A 190 2.15 2.52 -1.98
CA CYS A 190 2.33 2.17 -0.58
C CYS A 190 1.53 0.90 -0.30
N ASP A 191 2.22 -0.23 -0.10
CA ASP A 191 1.60 -1.54 0.13
C ASP A 191 0.81 -1.59 1.45
N ASP A 192 1.22 -0.78 2.42
CA ASP A 192 0.63 -0.73 3.76
C ASP A 192 -0.38 0.41 3.94
N LEU A 193 -0.93 0.94 2.83
CA LEU A 193 -2.02 1.91 2.85
C LEU A 193 -3.36 1.21 3.21
N ARG A 194 -3.49 0.83 4.49
CA ARG A 194 -4.58 -0.02 4.99
C ARG A 194 -5.20 0.52 6.29
N PRO A 195 -6.35 0.00 6.73
CA PRO A 195 -7.07 0.47 7.93
C PRO A 195 -6.26 0.51 9.23
N SER A 196 -5.24 -0.33 9.38
CA SER A 196 -4.36 -0.30 10.57
C SER A 196 -3.46 0.93 10.64
N ASN A 197 -3.32 1.66 9.52
CA ASN A 197 -2.53 2.89 9.43
C ASN A 197 -3.43 4.10 9.20
N MET A 198 -4.73 3.99 9.50
CA MET A 198 -5.69 5.08 9.34
C MET A 198 -6.38 5.37 10.68
N LEU A 199 -6.45 6.64 11.04
CA LEU A 199 -7.23 7.12 12.17
C LEU A 199 -8.54 7.72 11.66
N VAL A 200 -9.63 7.45 12.38
CA VAL A 200 -10.95 7.98 12.09
C VAL A 200 -11.57 8.68 13.28
N ASN A 201 -12.43 9.66 13.00
CA ASN A 201 -13.39 10.18 13.96
C ASN A 201 -14.52 9.14 14.14
N PRO A 202 -14.73 8.58 15.35
CA PRO A 202 -15.67 7.47 15.55
C PRO A 202 -17.14 7.86 15.39
N ALA A 203 -17.48 9.15 15.42
CA ALA A 203 -18.86 9.62 15.25
C ALA A 203 -19.23 9.87 13.78
N THR A 204 -18.25 10.19 12.93
CA THR A 204 -18.47 10.60 11.53
C THR A 204 -17.83 9.66 10.51
N PHE A 205 -16.95 8.76 10.96
CA PHE A 205 -16.10 7.91 10.12
C PHE A 205 -15.19 8.69 9.15
N GLN A 206 -14.99 9.99 9.38
CA GLN A 206 -14.02 10.77 8.65
C GLN A 206 -12.60 10.29 8.99
N ILE A 207 -11.78 10.00 7.98
CA ILE A 207 -10.37 9.69 8.15
C ILE A 207 -9.63 10.99 8.51
N THR A 208 -9.06 11.02 9.71
CA THR A 208 -8.38 12.21 10.27
C THR A 208 -6.86 12.13 10.12
N ALA A 209 -6.31 10.93 9.96
CA ALA A 209 -4.91 10.74 9.59
C ALA A 209 -4.71 9.43 8.82
N VAL A 210 -3.78 9.47 7.86
CA VAL A 210 -3.13 8.28 7.30
C VAL A 210 -1.66 8.33 7.72
N LEU A 211 -1.20 7.22 8.26
CA LEU A 211 0.10 7.02 8.86
C LEU A 211 0.92 6.05 8.02
N ASP A 212 2.15 5.82 8.45
CA ASP A 212 2.99 4.71 7.99
C ASP A 212 3.23 4.66 6.47
N PHE A 213 3.73 5.78 5.93
CA PHE A 213 4.22 5.85 4.56
C PHE A 213 5.67 5.37 4.42
N GLU A 214 6.17 4.61 5.38
CA GLU A 214 7.46 3.96 5.22
C GLU A 214 7.40 2.98 4.06
N LEU A 215 8.55 2.78 3.40
CA LEU A 215 8.66 1.80 2.31
C LEU A 215 7.72 2.06 1.10
N THR A 216 7.23 3.31 0.98
CA THR A 216 6.52 3.81 -0.22
C THR A 216 7.53 4.10 -1.33
N ASN A 217 7.29 3.58 -2.54
CA ASN A 217 8.20 3.70 -3.68
C ASN A 217 7.44 3.98 -4.98
N ALA A 218 8.14 4.50 -5.98
CA ALA A 218 7.67 4.40 -7.36
C ALA A 218 7.82 2.94 -7.82
N LEU A 219 6.72 2.30 -8.21
CA LEU A 219 6.64 0.87 -8.53
C LEU A 219 5.83 0.66 -9.83
N PRO A 220 5.88 -0.52 -10.47
CA PRO A 220 5.07 -0.82 -11.64
C PRO A 220 3.59 -0.47 -11.41
N ALA A 221 2.99 0.28 -12.33
CA ALA A 221 1.62 0.78 -12.19
C ALA A 221 0.57 -0.31 -11.95
N GLN A 222 0.84 -1.55 -12.40
CA GLN A 222 -0.03 -2.70 -12.16
C GLN A 222 -0.34 -2.94 -10.67
N PHE A 223 0.54 -2.55 -9.73
CA PHE A 223 0.24 -2.66 -8.30
C PHE A 223 -0.86 -1.71 -7.84
N SER A 224 -1.01 -0.56 -8.49
CA SER A 224 -2.06 0.43 -8.19
C SER A 224 -3.40 0.10 -8.84
N TYR A 225 -3.44 -0.87 -9.76
CA TYR A 225 -4.66 -1.24 -10.50
C TYR A 225 -5.46 -2.34 -9.81
N ASP A 226 -4.82 -3.09 -8.92
CA ASP A 226 -5.51 -4.12 -8.15
C ASP A 226 -6.37 -3.49 -7.05
N PRO A 227 -7.57 -4.05 -6.77
CA PRO A 227 -8.37 -3.60 -5.64
C PRO A 227 -7.61 -3.82 -4.33
N PRO A 228 -7.89 -3.04 -3.27
CA PRO A 228 -7.18 -3.17 -2.01
C PRO A 228 -7.25 -4.61 -1.48
N TRP A 229 -6.10 -5.22 -1.20
CA TRP A 229 -6.05 -6.60 -0.69
C TRP A 229 -6.66 -6.74 0.71
N TRP A 230 -6.74 -5.63 1.46
CA TRP A 230 -7.17 -5.58 2.85
C TRP A 230 -8.67 -5.38 3.03
N LEU A 231 -9.52 -5.48 1.99
CA LEU A 231 -10.98 -5.27 2.12
C LEU A 231 -11.64 -6.21 3.17
N LEU A 232 -11.00 -7.32 3.54
CA LEU A 232 -11.40 -8.20 4.64
C LEU A 232 -10.57 -8.04 5.92
N LEU A 233 -9.85 -6.93 6.04
CA LEU A 233 -8.84 -6.54 7.05
C LEU A 233 -7.60 -7.43 7.16
N SER A 234 -7.71 -8.71 6.82
CA SER A 234 -6.61 -9.67 6.79
C SER A 234 -6.08 -9.91 5.37
N GLY A 235 -4.79 -10.20 5.28
CA GLY A 235 -4.14 -10.51 4.01
C GLY A 235 -4.63 -11.83 3.40
N PRO A 236 -4.59 -11.98 2.06
CA PRO A 236 -5.03 -13.20 1.39
C PRO A 236 -4.38 -14.47 1.95
N GLY A 237 -3.10 -14.43 2.33
CA GLY A 237 -2.41 -15.59 2.91
C GLY A 237 -3.12 -16.18 4.14
N LEU A 238 -3.58 -15.33 5.08
CA LEU A 238 -4.30 -15.79 6.27
C LEU A 238 -5.60 -16.49 5.91
N TRP A 239 -6.33 -15.94 4.94
CA TRP A 239 -7.59 -16.51 4.46
C TRP A 239 -7.36 -17.83 3.73
N LEU A 240 -6.39 -17.88 2.83
CA LEU A 240 -6.07 -19.08 2.05
C LEU A 240 -5.61 -20.23 2.94
N ASP A 241 -4.77 -19.94 3.93
CA ASP A 241 -4.23 -20.96 4.83
C ASP A 241 -5.28 -21.53 5.80
N ARG A 242 -6.24 -20.71 6.25
CA ARG A 242 -7.20 -21.10 7.31
C ARG A 242 -8.60 -21.46 6.81
N ARG A 243 -9.04 -20.84 5.72
CA ARG A 243 -10.46 -20.82 5.27
C ARG A 243 -10.62 -21.24 3.81
N GLY A 244 -9.52 -21.21 3.05
CA GLY A 244 -9.48 -21.61 1.65
C GLY A 244 -9.91 -20.50 0.69
N ILE A 245 -9.64 -20.75 -0.59
CA ILE A 245 -9.85 -19.77 -1.67
C ILE A 245 -11.33 -19.44 -1.92
N GLU A 246 -12.23 -20.41 -1.74
CA GLU A 246 -13.64 -20.20 -2.04
C GLU A 246 -14.31 -19.28 -1.02
N GLU A 247 -14.06 -19.51 0.28
CA GLU A 247 -14.59 -18.62 1.32
C GLU A 247 -13.99 -17.21 1.21
N PHE A 248 -12.69 -17.09 0.89
CA PHE A 248 -12.07 -15.80 0.62
C PHE A 248 -12.79 -15.07 -0.52
N ARG A 249 -13.03 -15.74 -1.66
CA ARG A 249 -13.70 -15.13 -2.81
C ARG A 249 -15.11 -14.69 -2.45
N ASP A 250 -15.89 -15.56 -1.83
CA ASP A 250 -17.30 -15.31 -1.52
C ASP A 250 -17.47 -14.11 -0.56
N LEU A 251 -16.48 -13.84 0.31
CA LEU A 251 -16.46 -12.67 1.19
C LEU A 251 -15.82 -11.43 0.54
N TYR A 252 -14.77 -11.61 -0.25
CA TYR A 252 -13.99 -10.51 -0.83
C TYR A 252 -14.72 -9.86 -2.00
N GLU A 253 -15.31 -10.65 -2.89
CA GLU A 253 -15.91 -10.17 -4.14
C GLU A 253 -17.01 -9.12 -3.91
N PRO A 254 -17.97 -9.29 -2.98
CA PRO A 254 -18.95 -8.24 -2.68
C PRO A 254 -18.32 -6.94 -2.16
N ARG A 255 -17.22 -7.04 -1.39
CA ARG A 255 -16.50 -5.88 -0.85
C ARG A 255 -15.68 -5.17 -1.93
N MET A 256 -15.12 -5.94 -2.86
CA MET A 256 -14.45 -5.43 -4.04
C MET A 256 -15.44 -4.66 -4.93
N GLU A 257 -16.61 -5.23 -5.24
CA GLU A 257 -17.65 -4.55 -6.01
C GLU A 257 -18.10 -3.24 -5.34
N GLN A 258 -18.32 -3.27 -4.03
CA GLN A 258 -18.66 -2.07 -3.25
C GLN A 258 -17.55 -1.00 -3.32
N PHE A 259 -16.28 -1.41 -3.24
CA PHE A 259 -15.15 -0.49 -3.37
C PHE A 259 -15.04 0.09 -4.79
N LEU A 260 -15.26 -0.71 -5.82
CA LEU A 260 -15.24 -0.26 -7.22
C LEU A 260 -16.34 0.77 -7.48
N GLN A 261 -17.54 0.59 -6.94
CA GLN A 261 -18.62 1.59 -7.01
C GLN A 261 -18.22 2.92 -6.37
N ALA A 262 -17.52 2.87 -5.22
CA ALA A 262 -16.99 4.07 -4.58
C ALA A 262 -15.91 4.76 -5.43
N LEU A 263 -15.05 3.99 -6.09
CA LEU A 263 -14.04 4.51 -7.01
C LEU A 263 -14.68 5.19 -8.23
N GLU A 264 -15.62 4.51 -8.90
CA GLU A 264 -16.37 5.07 -10.04
C GLU A 264 -17.09 6.38 -9.68
N LEU A 265 -17.68 6.43 -8.47
CA LEU A 265 -18.33 7.64 -7.97
C LEU A 265 -17.34 8.80 -7.83
N VAL A 266 -16.18 8.56 -7.21
CA VAL A 266 -15.13 9.57 -7.02
C VAL A 266 -14.56 10.05 -8.35
N GLU A 267 -14.29 9.12 -9.28
CA GLU A 267 -13.83 9.46 -10.63
C GLU A 267 -14.85 10.34 -11.36
N GLY A 268 -16.14 9.98 -11.31
CA GLY A 268 -17.22 10.76 -11.92
C GLY A 268 -17.40 12.16 -11.32
N MET A 269 -17.21 12.31 -10.01
CA MET A 269 -17.24 13.62 -9.34
C MET A 269 -16.11 14.54 -9.85
N ARG A 270 -14.88 14.03 -9.97
CA ARG A 270 -13.74 14.82 -10.44
C ARG A 270 -13.86 15.24 -11.90
N VAL A 271 -14.34 14.35 -12.77
CA VAL A 271 -14.61 14.69 -14.17
C VAL A 271 -15.61 15.84 -14.26
N SER A 272 -16.65 15.82 -13.42
CA SER A 272 -17.66 16.88 -13.37
C SER A 272 -17.10 18.21 -12.87
N GLU A 273 -16.23 18.19 -11.86
CA GLU A 273 -15.54 19.37 -11.34
C GLU A 273 -14.59 20.00 -12.37
N GLU A 274 -13.80 19.19 -13.07
CA GLU A 274 -12.91 19.66 -14.14
C GLU A 274 -13.70 20.29 -15.30
N GLN A 275 -14.83 19.70 -15.67
CA GLN A 275 -15.73 20.26 -16.70
C GLN A 275 -16.36 21.58 -16.26
N ALA A 276 -16.74 21.71 -14.99
CA ALA A 276 -17.27 22.95 -14.44
C ALA A 276 -16.23 24.08 -14.40
N LEU A 277 -14.96 23.75 -14.15
CA LEU A 277 -13.83 24.70 -14.14
C LEU A 277 -13.38 25.13 -15.54
N THR A 278 -13.59 24.29 -16.56
CA THR A 278 -13.15 24.52 -17.94
C THR A 278 -14.27 25.00 -18.88
N GLY A 279 -15.53 25.02 -18.41
CA GLY A 279 -16.68 25.53 -19.15
C GLY A 279 -16.64 27.05 -19.38
N PRO A 280 -17.24 27.57 -20.46
CA PRO A 280 -17.32 29.01 -20.70
C PRO A 280 -18.08 29.70 -19.57
N PRO A 281 -17.66 30.91 -19.13
CA PRO A 281 -18.36 31.63 -18.07
C PRO A 281 -19.83 31.83 -18.48
N SER A 282 -20.73 31.47 -17.57
CA SER A 282 -22.17 31.65 -17.74
C SER A 282 -22.46 33.11 -18.09
N VAL A 283 -22.84 33.36 -19.34
CA VAL A 283 -23.34 34.65 -19.78
C VAL A 283 -24.68 34.86 -19.09
N HIS A 284 -24.68 35.58 -17.98
CA HIS A 284 -25.89 36.17 -17.46
C HIS A 284 -26.38 37.20 -18.50
N PRO A 285 -27.60 37.08 -19.04
CA PRO A 285 -28.19 38.17 -19.78
C PRO A 285 -28.57 39.24 -18.76
N ASP A 286 -27.87 40.37 -18.80
CA ASP A 286 -28.29 41.60 -18.13
C ASP A 286 -29.68 42.03 -18.65
N ALA A 287 -30.45 42.56 -17.71
CA ALA A 287 -31.84 42.99 -17.80
C ALA A 287 -32.14 44.07 -18.84
#